data_AF-A0A445GPY7-F1
#
_entry.id   AF-A0A445GPY7-F1
#
_cell.length_a   1.000
_cell.length_b   1.000
_cell.length_c   1.000
_cell.angle_alpha   90.00
_cell.angle_beta   90.00
_cell.angle_gamma   90.00
#
_symmetry.space_group_name_H-M   'P 1'
#
loop_
_entity.id
_entity.type
_entity.pdbx_description
1 polymer ?
#
loop_
_entity_poly.entity_id
_entity_poly.type
_entity_poly.pdbx_seq_one_letter_code
_entity_poly.pdbx_strand_id
1 'polypeptide(L)'
;WVVSCSPYIKKEISKFEEKVKGEAMQIIGAFEVLPKLGVFDLDYTLWPFYCECRSKREMPSLYPHAKGILLALKEKGIDEIIYSSWTHKTDHFQRIHSRAGVPFNSMLFLDDENMNIQAVSKMGGVTSILVGDGVNLGSLREGLTQSSRNWNASQKNKQKWLSKYSNKTDTSNPAA
;
A
#
# COMPACT_ATOMS: atom_id res chain seq x y z
N TRP A 1 -11.41 7.52 7.94
CA TRP A 1 -11.75 8.72 7.20
C TRP A 1 -11.28 8.52 5.79
N VAL A 2 -12.07 7.76 5.02
CA VAL A 2 -11.86 7.67 3.58
C VAL A 2 -12.17 9.07 3.08
N VAL A 3 -11.25 9.73 2.37
CA VAL A 3 -11.62 10.86 1.53
C VAL A 3 -12.53 10.26 0.46
N SER A 4 -13.83 10.17 0.78
CA SER A 4 -14.87 9.85 -0.17
C SER A 4 -14.68 10.81 -1.33
N CYS A 5 -14.26 10.24 -2.46
CA CYS A 5 -14.09 10.87 -3.76
C CYS A 5 -14.75 12.25 -3.81
N SER A 6 -13.92 13.28 -3.63
CA SER A 6 -14.30 14.66 -3.85
C SER A 6 -14.93 14.77 -5.25
N PRO A 7 -15.98 15.59 -5.47
CA PRO A 7 -16.68 15.71 -6.76
C PRO A 7 -15.80 16.16 -7.95
N TYR A 8 -14.49 16.33 -7.74
CA TYR A 8 -13.48 16.77 -8.69
C TYR A 8 -12.69 15.63 -9.37
N ILE A 9 -12.94 14.35 -9.03
CA ILE A 9 -12.51 13.19 -9.86
C ILE A 9 -13.35 13.08 -11.16
N LYS A 10 -14.21 14.06 -11.46
CA LYS A 10 -14.95 14.17 -12.72
C LYS A 10 -14.29 15.08 -13.77
N LYS A 11 -13.01 15.45 -13.62
CA LYS A 11 -12.24 16.05 -14.72
C LYS A 11 -11.70 14.92 -15.59
N GLU A 12 -11.98 15.01 -16.89
CA GLU A 12 -11.42 14.14 -17.93
C GLU A 12 -9.91 13.93 -17.67
N ILE A 13 -9.48 12.67 -17.70
CA ILE A 13 -8.09 12.29 -17.48
C ILE A 13 -7.24 13.01 -18.53
N SER A 14 -6.18 13.70 -18.10
CA SER A 14 -5.29 14.35 -19.06
C SER A 14 -4.53 13.30 -19.88
N LYS A 15 -4.15 13.63 -21.11
CA LYS A 15 -3.32 12.73 -21.94
C LYS A 15 -2.04 12.27 -21.24
N PHE A 16 -1.49 13.12 -20.38
CA PHE A 16 -0.33 12.79 -19.55
C PHE A 16 -0.67 11.75 -18.47
N GLU A 17 -1.77 11.96 -17.73
CA GLU A 17 -2.25 11.00 -16.72
C GLU A 17 -2.59 9.64 -17.32
N GLU A 18 -3.17 9.61 -18.53
CA GLU A 18 -3.45 8.35 -19.25
C GLU A 18 -2.16 7.63 -19.64
N LYS A 19 -1.14 8.37 -20.08
CA LYS A 19 0.19 7.80 -20.34
C LYS A 19 0.79 7.19 -19.08
N VAL A 20 0.78 7.93 -17.96
CA VAL A 20 1.28 7.43 -16.66
C VAL A 20 0.51 6.18 -16.24
N LYS A 21 -0.82 6.18 -16.37
CA LYS A 21 -1.66 5.02 -16.06
C LYS A 21 -1.24 3.81 -16.90
N GLY A 22 -0.99 3.98 -18.20
CA GLY A 22 -0.48 2.93 -19.07
C GLY A 22 0.86 2.35 -18.61
N GLU A 23 1.81 3.20 -18.23
CA GLU A 23 3.11 2.77 -17.69
C GLU A 23 2.97 2.06 -16.34
N ALA A 24 2.10 2.56 -15.45
CA ALA A 24 1.79 1.93 -14.18
C ALA A 24 1.15 0.54 -14.38
N MET A 25 0.23 0.40 -15.34
CA MET A 25 -0.38 -0.89 -15.70
C MET A 25 0.64 -1.90 -16.19
N GLN A 26 1.63 -1.47 -16.99
CA GLN A 26 2.75 -2.32 -17.42
C GLN A 26 3.61 -2.76 -16.24
N ILE A 27 3.91 -1.84 -15.32
CA ILE A 27 4.66 -2.16 -14.09
C ILE A 27 3.90 -3.18 -13.26
N ILE A 28 2.62 -2.95 -12.96
CA ILE A 28 1.80 -3.85 -12.15
C ILE A 28 1.68 -5.23 -12.83
N GLY A 29 1.46 -5.25 -14.14
CA GLY A 29 1.37 -6.48 -14.93
C GLY A 29 2.64 -7.33 -14.98
N ALA A 30 3.79 -6.80 -14.55
CA ALA A 30 5.05 -7.54 -14.48
C ALA A 30 5.20 -8.40 -13.21
N PHE A 31 4.26 -8.32 -12.26
CA PHE A 31 4.31 -9.05 -11.00
C PHE A 31 3.15 -10.05 -10.90
N GLU A 32 3.46 -11.31 -10.57
CA GLU A 32 2.45 -12.36 -10.34
C GLU A 32 1.73 -12.19 -9.00
N VAL A 33 2.45 -11.66 -8.00
CA VAL A 33 1.93 -11.44 -6.66
C VAL A 33 1.80 -9.95 -6.43
N LEU A 34 0.58 -9.50 -6.19
CA LEU A 34 0.25 -8.10 -5.98
C LEU A 34 -0.24 -7.87 -4.54
N PRO A 35 0.03 -6.69 -3.96
CA PRO A 35 -0.65 -6.29 -2.74
C PRO A 35 -2.16 -6.22 -2.99
N LYS A 36 -2.96 -6.52 -1.98
CA LYS A 36 -4.42 -6.40 -2.03
C LYS A 36 -4.89 -4.99 -1.71
N LEU A 37 -4.06 -4.24 -0.99
CA LEU A 37 -4.39 -2.90 -0.52
C LEU A 37 -3.17 -1.98 -0.64
N GLY A 38 -3.33 -0.92 -1.42
CA GLY A 38 -2.45 0.25 -1.44
C GLY A 38 -2.90 1.24 -0.38
N VAL A 39 -1.96 1.69 0.44
CA VAL A 39 -2.18 2.65 1.52
C VAL A 39 -1.26 3.83 1.27
N PHE A 40 -1.83 5.02 1.19
CA PHE A 40 -1.10 6.23 0.85
C PHE A 40 -1.30 7.26 1.96
N ASP A 41 -0.22 7.88 2.40
CA ASP A 41 -0.37 9.20 3.01
C ASP A 41 -0.83 10.22 1.96
N LEU A 42 -1.26 11.39 2.44
CA LEU A 42 -1.81 12.45 1.61
C LEU A 42 -0.81 13.60 1.44
N ASP A 43 -0.34 14.17 2.55
CA ASP A 43 0.51 15.36 2.56
C ASP A 43 1.93 14.97 2.12
N TYR A 44 2.53 15.70 1.19
CA TYR A 44 3.84 15.40 0.55
C TYR A 44 3.99 14.00 -0.12
N THR A 45 2.95 13.18 -0.07
CA THR A 45 2.90 11.86 -0.70
C THR A 45 2.08 11.89 -1.98
N LEU A 46 0.81 12.33 -1.93
CA LEU A 46 -0.03 12.46 -3.11
C LEU A 46 -0.07 13.89 -3.67
N TRP A 47 0.24 14.88 -2.84
CA TRP A 47 0.32 16.28 -3.24
C TRP A 47 1.44 17.04 -2.50
N PRO A 48 1.91 18.20 -2.99
CA PRO A 48 3.10 18.87 -2.45
C PRO A 48 2.79 19.94 -1.37
N PHE A 49 1.90 19.67 -0.41
CA PHE A 49 1.60 20.58 0.71
C PHE A 49 0.81 19.86 1.82
N TYR A 50 0.67 20.53 2.96
CA TYR A 50 -0.22 20.12 4.05
C TYR A 50 -1.67 20.53 3.80
N CYS A 51 -2.63 19.60 3.87
CA CYS A 51 -4.06 19.89 3.71
C CYS A 51 -4.59 20.99 4.63
N GLU A 52 -4.06 21.09 5.85
CA GLU A 52 -4.53 22.03 6.87
C GLU A 52 -4.30 23.50 6.48
N CYS A 53 -3.31 23.73 5.60
CA CYS A 53 -2.90 25.06 5.17
C CYS A 53 -3.75 25.63 4.02
N ARG A 54 -4.74 24.87 3.50
CA ARG A 54 -5.55 25.31 2.35
C ARG A 54 -7.03 25.51 2.68
N SER A 55 -7.62 26.52 2.06
CA SER A 55 -9.07 26.69 2.02
C SER A 55 -9.71 25.48 1.36
N LYS A 56 -10.88 25.03 1.85
CA LYS A 56 -11.70 23.99 1.21
C LYS A 56 -12.04 24.26 -0.27
N ARG A 57 -11.83 25.49 -0.73
CA ARG A 57 -12.08 25.96 -2.10
C ARG A 57 -10.84 25.92 -3.00
N GLU A 58 -9.64 25.80 -2.45
CA GLU A 58 -8.43 25.64 -3.26
C GLU A 58 -8.29 24.17 -3.64
N MET A 59 -8.24 23.91 -4.95
CA MET A 59 -8.06 22.57 -5.48
C MET A 59 -6.58 22.37 -5.76
N PRO A 60 -5.87 21.61 -4.92
CA PRO A 60 -4.46 21.42 -5.15
C PRO A 60 -4.16 20.46 -6.31
N SER A 61 -3.02 20.68 -6.95
CA SER A 61 -2.44 19.73 -7.88
C SER A 61 -1.88 18.52 -7.14
N LEU A 62 -2.21 17.32 -7.63
CA LEU A 62 -1.51 16.10 -7.23
C LEU A 62 -0.10 16.09 -7.82
N TYR A 63 0.77 15.27 -7.26
CA TYR A 63 2.02 14.92 -7.93
C TYR A 63 1.74 14.34 -9.32
N PRO A 64 2.58 14.62 -10.34
CA PRO A 64 2.28 14.31 -11.73
C PRO A 64 1.88 12.85 -11.98
N HIS A 65 2.51 11.92 -11.26
CA HIS A 65 2.26 10.49 -11.45
C HIS A 65 1.14 9.92 -10.55
N ALA A 66 0.74 10.62 -9.49
CA ALA A 66 -0.12 10.08 -8.45
C ALA A 66 -1.48 9.61 -9.00
N LYS A 67 -2.16 10.45 -9.80
CA LYS A 67 -3.48 10.11 -10.35
C LYS A 67 -3.42 8.91 -11.31
N GLY A 68 -2.43 8.84 -12.19
CA GLY A 68 -2.26 7.71 -13.11
C GLY A 68 -1.99 6.39 -12.36
N ILE A 69 -1.20 6.44 -11.28
CA ILE A 69 -0.91 5.27 -10.44
C ILE A 69 -2.16 4.78 -9.71
N LEU A 70 -2.90 5.67 -9.04
CA LEU A 70 -4.15 5.30 -8.36
C LEU A 70 -5.15 4.70 -9.34
N LEU A 71 -5.32 5.29 -10.53
CA LEU A 71 -6.21 4.71 -11.54
C LEU A 71 -5.78 3.30 -11.99
N ALA A 72 -4.49 3.05 -12.13
CA ALA A 72 -3.96 1.74 -12.53
C ALA A 72 -4.13 0.69 -11.43
N LEU A 73 -3.92 1.05 -10.16
CA LEU A 73 -4.13 0.17 -9.01
C LEU A 73 -5.59 -0.25 -8.91
N LYS A 74 -6.51 0.72 -8.94
CA LYS A 74 -7.95 0.47 -8.99
C LYS A 74 -8.38 -0.43 -10.15
N GLU A 75 -7.84 -0.20 -11.36
CA GLU A 75 -8.15 -1.03 -12.54
C GLU A 75 -7.64 -2.46 -12.39
N LYS A 76 -6.54 -2.67 -11.66
CA LYS A 76 -6.00 -4.00 -11.32
C LYS A 76 -6.69 -4.66 -10.12
N GLY A 77 -7.71 -4.04 -9.54
CA GLY A 77 -8.43 -4.56 -8.39
C GLY A 77 -7.62 -4.50 -7.09
N ILE A 78 -6.66 -3.58 -7.01
CA ILE A 78 -5.95 -3.26 -5.76
C ILE A 78 -6.73 -2.14 -5.08
N ASP A 79 -7.28 -2.41 -3.89
CA ASP A 79 -8.01 -1.39 -3.15
C ASP A 79 -7.06 -0.29 -2.67
N GLU A 80 -7.59 0.92 -2.49
CA GLU A 80 -6.80 2.09 -2.08
C GLU A 80 -7.41 2.75 -0.84
N ILE A 81 -6.57 3.03 0.15
CA ILE A 81 -6.94 3.89 1.28
C ILE A 81 -5.93 5.04 1.39
N ILE A 82 -6.46 6.26 1.45
CA ILE A 82 -5.69 7.50 1.62
C ILE A 82 -5.85 8.00 3.05
N TYR A 83 -4.74 8.40 3.68
CA TYR A 83 -4.70 8.97 5.01
C TYR A 83 -4.28 10.43 4.97
N SER A 84 -5.06 11.29 5.63
CA SER A 84 -4.56 12.55 6.18
C SER A 84 -4.76 12.50 7.69
N SER A 85 -3.68 12.25 8.44
CA SER A 85 -3.82 12.19 9.90
C SER A 85 -2.48 12.36 10.60
N TRP A 86 -2.49 13.24 11.61
CA TRP A 86 -1.42 13.43 12.59
C TRP A 86 -1.32 12.35 13.67
N THR A 87 -2.23 11.37 13.68
CA THR A 87 -2.15 10.30 14.67
C THR A 87 -1.24 9.18 14.16
N HIS A 88 -0.63 8.43 15.07
CA HIS A 88 0.27 7.33 14.74
C HIS A 88 -0.31 6.37 13.70
N LYS A 89 0.44 6.13 12.62
CA LYS A 89 0.04 5.24 11.52
C LYS A 89 -0.18 3.82 11.99
N THR A 90 0.51 3.37 13.03
CA THR A 90 0.34 2.02 13.57
C THR A 90 -1.10 1.74 14.01
N ASP A 91 -1.74 2.68 14.69
CA ASP A 91 -3.12 2.52 15.16
C ASP A 91 -4.10 2.51 13.99
N HIS A 92 -3.80 3.29 12.96
CA HIS A 92 -4.57 3.31 11.72
C HIS A 92 -4.48 1.98 10.97
N PHE A 93 -3.29 1.42 10.83
CA PHE A 93 -3.08 0.12 10.20
C PHE A 93 -3.78 -1.01 10.97
N GLN A 94 -3.77 -0.99 12.30
CA GLN A 94 -4.57 -1.92 13.10
C GLN A 94 -6.06 -1.81 12.79
N ARG A 95 -6.60 -0.59 12.73
CA ARG A 95 -8.01 -0.35 12.39
C ARG A 95 -8.35 -0.80 10.96
N ILE A 96 -7.49 -0.54 9.98
CA ILE A 96 -7.67 -1.04 8.61
C ILE A 96 -7.71 -2.55 8.62
N HIS A 97 -6.72 -3.20 9.23
CA HIS A 97 -6.62 -4.65 9.27
C HIS A 97 -7.89 -5.28 9.83
N SER A 98 -8.37 -4.77 10.98
CA SER A 98 -9.61 -5.26 11.60
C SER A 98 -10.86 -5.02 10.75
N ARG A 99 -10.93 -3.93 9.99
CA ARG A 99 -12.12 -3.55 9.20
C ARG A 99 -12.17 -4.17 7.81
N ALA A 100 -11.03 -4.17 7.12
CA ALA A 100 -10.91 -4.65 5.75
C ALA A 100 -10.60 -6.14 5.67
N GLY A 101 -10.12 -6.76 6.75
CA GLY A 101 -9.72 -8.17 6.77
C GLY A 101 -8.49 -8.47 5.90
N VAL A 102 -7.79 -7.44 5.43
CA VAL A 102 -6.56 -7.59 4.63
C VAL A 102 -5.40 -7.84 5.59
N PRO A 103 -4.60 -8.91 5.41
CA PRO A 103 -3.43 -9.16 6.24
C PRO A 103 -2.30 -8.17 5.93
N PHE A 104 -1.49 -7.83 6.93
CA PHE A 104 -0.41 -6.83 6.80
C PHE A 104 0.57 -7.14 5.67
N ASN A 105 0.94 -8.42 5.49
CA ASN A 105 1.83 -8.86 4.41
C ASN A 105 1.25 -8.75 2.99
N SER A 106 0.00 -8.32 2.86
CA SER A 106 -0.68 -8.03 1.61
C SER A 106 -0.99 -6.54 1.43
N MET A 107 -0.37 -5.67 2.24
CA MET A 107 -0.50 -4.21 2.17
C MET A 107 0.80 -3.58 1.65
N LEU A 108 0.65 -2.55 0.82
CA LEU A 108 1.72 -1.66 0.37
C LEU A 108 1.45 -0.26 0.89
N PHE A 109 2.41 0.34 1.59
CA PHE A 109 2.31 1.66 2.20
C PHE A 109 3.33 2.62 1.59
N LEU A 110 2.87 3.82 1.21
CA LEU A 110 3.73 4.91 0.74
C LEU A 110 3.48 6.15 1.60
N ASP A 111 4.56 6.74 2.11
CA ASP A 111 4.56 7.87 3.03
C ASP A 111 5.90 8.60 2.92
N ASP A 112 5.91 9.92 3.06
CA ASP A 112 7.13 10.75 2.99
C ASP A 112 7.87 10.85 4.33
N GLU A 113 7.23 10.49 5.45
CA GLU A 113 7.85 10.53 6.76
C GLU A 113 8.52 9.20 7.08
N ASN A 114 9.86 9.22 7.13
CA ASN A 114 10.66 8.05 7.48
C ASN A 114 10.28 7.42 8.85
N MET A 115 9.80 8.22 9.82
CA MET A 115 9.32 7.69 11.10
C MET A 115 8.09 6.79 10.93
N ASN A 116 7.14 7.17 10.08
CA ASN A 116 5.97 6.36 9.75
C ASN A 116 6.38 5.06 9.07
N ILE A 117 7.28 5.14 8.09
CA ILE A 117 7.83 3.97 7.38
C ILE A 117 8.48 2.98 8.35
N GLN A 118 9.33 3.46 9.26
CA GLN A 118 9.99 2.61 10.25
C GLN A 118 9.03 1.96 11.25
N ALA A 119 7.99 2.69 11.66
CA ALA A 119 6.98 2.18 12.59
C ALA A 119 6.11 1.11 11.92
N VAL A 120 5.56 1.39 10.74
CA VAL A 120 4.64 0.50 10.02
C VAL A 120 5.34 -0.75 9.49
N SER A 121 6.60 -0.66 9.05
CA SER A 121 7.38 -1.82 8.60
C SER A 121 7.52 -2.91 9.66
N LYS A 122 7.38 -2.56 10.95
CA LYS A 122 7.49 -3.52 12.07
C LYS A 122 6.17 -4.26 12.37
N MET A 123 5.06 -3.88 11.74
CA MET A 123 3.71 -4.39 12.06
C MET A 123 3.37 -5.76 11.48
N GLY A 124 4.36 -6.61 11.18
CA GLY A 124 4.09 -7.98 10.72
C GLY A 124 3.90 -8.11 9.21
N GLY A 125 4.56 -7.27 8.42
CA GLY A 125 4.80 -7.53 6.99
C GLY A 125 4.30 -6.48 6.01
N VAL A 126 3.80 -5.33 6.47
CA VAL A 126 3.46 -4.21 5.57
C VAL A 126 4.71 -3.78 4.80
N THR A 127 4.67 -3.85 3.47
CA THR A 127 5.73 -3.28 2.65
C THR A 127 5.59 -1.77 2.69
N SER A 128 6.59 -1.06 3.22
CA SER A 128 6.51 0.40 3.40
C SER A 128 7.64 1.08 2.62
N ILE A 129 7.28 2.04 1.76
CA ILE A 129 8.18 2.75 0.85
C ILE A 129 8.19 4.23 1.21
N LEU A 130 9.38 4.76 1.49
CA LEU A 130 9.61 6.18 1.71
C LEU A 130 9.55 6.92 0.36
N VAL A 131 8.74 7.98 0.27
CA VAL A 131 8.69 8.84 -0.92
C VAL A 131 9.22 10.24 -0.63
N GLY A 132 10.28 10.68 -1.32
CA GLY A 132 10.92 11.97 -1.03
C GLY A 132 10.29 13.19 -1.72
N ASP A 133 9.70 13.00 -2.89
CA ASP A 133 9.04 14.06 -3.68
C ASP A 133 7.75 13.50 -4.31
N GLY A 134 6.93 12.94 -3.43
CA GLY A 134 5.67 12.31 -3.80
C GLY A 134 5.79 10.98 -4.53
N VAL A 135 4.62 10.36 -4.68
CA VAL A 135 4.47 9.07 -5.35
C VAL A 135 4.73 9.20 -6.84
N ASN A 136 5.58 8.30 -7.34
CA ASN A 136 5.97 8.20 -8.74
C ASN A 136 6.11 6.75 -9.22
N LEU A 137 6.26 6.55 -10.53
CA LEU A 137 6.37 5.21 -11.13
C LEU A 137 7.57 4.41 -10.58
N GLY A 138 8.64 5.08 -10.17
CA GLY A 138 9.79 4.48 -9.49
C GLY A 138 9.38 3.89 -8.14
N SER A 139 8.73 4.70 -7.28
CA SER A 139 8.23 4.24 -5.97
C SER A 139 7.22 3.10 -6.08
N LEU A 140 6.35 3.11 -7.11
CA LEU A 140 5.43 2.00 -7.38
C LEU A 140 6.19 0.71 -7.71
N ARG A 141 7.15 0.79 -8.63
CA ARG A 141 7.98 -0.35 -9.03
C ARG A 141 8.77 -0.92 -7.85
N GLU A 142 9.34 -0.04 -7.03
CA GLU A 142 10.06 -0.42 -5.82
C GLU A 142 9.14 -1.14 -4.83
N GLY A 143 7.97 -0.56 -4.52
CA GLY A 143 6.97 -1.14 -3.64
C GLY A 143 6.49 -2.52 -4.06
N LEU A 144 6.21 -2.73 -5.34
CA LEU A 144 5.81 -4.02 -5.87
C LEU A 144 6.95 -5.05 -5.86
N THR A 145 8.17 -4.61 -6.17
CA THR A 145 9.37 -5.46 -6.10
C THR A 145 9.60 -5.95 -4.67
N GLN A 146 9.54 -5.06 -3.69
CA GLN A 146 9.72 -5.42 -2.30
C GLN A 146 8.57 -6.27 -1.78
N SER A 147 7.32 -5.98 -2.16
CA SER A 147 6.15 -6.79 -1.81
C SER A 147 6.28 -8.23 -2.32
N SER A 148 6.69 -8.41 -3.58
CA SER A 148 6.91 -9.74 -4.16
C SER A 148 8.03 -10.51 -3.43
N ARG A 149 9.14 -9.83 -3.09
CA ARG A 149 10.23 -10.43 -2.30
C ARG A 149 9.75 -10.86 -0.91
N ASN A 150 9.04 -9.98 -0.21
CA ASN A 150 8.49 -10.24 1.12
C ASN A 150 7.51 -11.41 1.11
N TRP A 151 6.64 -11.48 0.11
CA TRP A 151 5.74 -12.61 -0.09
C TRP A 151 6.49 -13.93 -0.26
N ASN A 152 7.48 -13.98 -1.16
CA ASN A 152 8.27 -15.17 -1.42
C ASN A 152 9.03 -15.64 -0.17
N ALA A 153 9.57 -14.71 0.62
CA ALA A 153 10.19 -15.02 1.90
C ALA A 153 9.18 -15.60 2.90
N SER A 154 7.98 -15.01 3.00
CA SER A 154 6.90 -15.49 3.85
C SER A 154 6.48 -16.93 3.48
N GLN A 155 6.35 -17.24 2.19
CA GLN A 155 5.99 -18.59 1.73
C GLN A 155 7.06 -19.62 2.03
N LYS A 156 8.35 -19.30 1.79
CA LYS A 156 9.47 -20.18 2.14
C LYS A 156 9.52 -20.49 3.63
N ASN A 157 9.32 -19.48 4.48
CA ASN A 157 9.29 -19.63 5.93
C ASN A 157 8.12 -20.51 6.38
N LYS A 158 6.93 -20.33 5.78
CA LYS A 158 5.76 -21.17 6.03
C LYS A 158 6.02 -22.63 5.64
N GLN A 159 6.59 -22.88 4.47
CA GLN A 159 6.91 -24.23 4.00
C GLN A 159 7.91 -24.94 4.91
N LYS A 160 8.95 -24.22 5.36
CA LYS A 160 9.96 -24.73 6.29
C LYS A 160 9.36 -25.07 7.66
N TRP A 161 8.40 -24.27 8.13
CA TRP A 161 7.70 -24.56 9.38
C TRP A 161 6.81 -25.80 9.24
N LEU A 162 6.01 -25.89 8.17
CA LEU A 162 5.15 -27.05 7.91
C LEU A 162 5.95 -28.35 7.80
N SER A 163 7.05 -28.36 7.05
CA SER A 163 7.89 -29.57 6.93
C SER A 163 8.54 -30.00 8.24
N LYS A 164 8.81 -29.06 9.15
CA LYS A 164 9.43 -29.34 10.45
C LYS A 164 8.43 -29.86 11.50
N TYR A 165 7.17 -29.42 11.44
CA TYR A 165 6.19 -29.68 12.51
C TYR A 165 5.01 -30.56 12.10
N SER A 166 4.76 -30.80 10.79
CA SER A 166 3.70 -31.71 10.35
C SER A 166 4.01 -33.20 10.57
N ASN A 167 5.26 -33.57 10.92
CA ASN A 167 5.64 -34.95 11.26
C ASN A 167 5.68 -35.23 12.78
N LYS A 168 5.06 -34.39 13.62
CA LYS A 168 4.96 -34.59 15.08
C LYS A 168 3.49 -34.61 15.54
N THR A 169 2.81 -35.74 15.34
CA THR A 169 1.58 -36.26 16.01
C THR A 169 1.37 -37.66 15.39
N ASP A 170 1.31 -38.81 16.07
CA ASP A 170 0.98 -39.15 17.45
C ASP A 170 1.84 -40.32 17.99
N THR A 171 2.60 -40.10 19.05
CA THR A 171 3.08 -41.18 19.93
C THR A 171 3.04 -40.70 21.37
N SER A 172 1.88 -40.79 22.00
CA SER A 172 1.67 -41.21 23.40
C SER A 172 0.32 -40.75 23.93
N ASN A 173 -0.63 -41.69 23.97
CA ASN A 173 -1.52 -41.79 25.13
C ASN A 173 -1.72 -43.30 25.38
N PRO A 174 -1.05 -43.91 26.39
CA PRO A 174 -1.48 -45.20 26.87
C PRO A 174 -2.80 -45.01 27.61
N ALA A 175 -3.81 -45.79 27.21
CA ALA A 175 -5.08 -45.89 27.92
C ALA A 175 -4.84 -46.28 29.39
N ALA A 176 -5.56 -45.63 30.30
CA ALA A 176 -5.73 -46.02 31.70
C ALA A 176 -7.23 -46.16 31.96
#